data_AF-A0A917G7D4-F1
#
_entry.id   AF-A0A917G7D4-F1
#
_cell.length_a   1.000
_cell.length_b   1.000
_cell.length_c   1.000
_cell.angle_alpha   90.00
_cell.angle_beta   90.00
_cell.angle_gamma   90.00
#
_symmetry.space_group_name_H-M   'P 1'
#
loop_
_entity.id
_entity.type
_entity.pdbx_description
1 polymer ?
#
loop_
_entity_poly.entity_id
_entity_poly.type
_entity_poly.pdbx_seq_one_letter_code
_entity_poly.pdbx_strand_id
1 'polypeptide(L)'
;MKRYLIVCAIFLLVLTGCAKQKEEEKDYTNEFIGHWHGEIRHSDGPVAIYVYLTPTGGQITVPSEAIEEADFTTVTYEEEKATGVLHLGERMLQIEGSLTGDRIEGSYKDTEKTYDFTLTRGEGDS
;
A
#
# COMPACT_ATOMS: atom_id res chain seq x y z
N MET A 1 48.47 45.63 15.53
CA MET A 1 47.13 45.33 14.98
C MET A 1 47.26 44.40 13.78
N LYS A 2 47.41 43.08 13.98
CA LYS A 2 47.47 42.09 12.86
C LYS A 2 47.28 40.62 13.28
N ARG A 3 46.90 40.37 14.53
CA ARG A 3 46.84 39.01 15.13
C ARG A 3 45.42 38.52 15.44
N TYR A 4 44.40 39.36 15.26
CA TYR A 4 43.00 39.01 15.57
C TYR A 4 42.17 38.61 14.33
N LEU A 5 42.71 38.77 13.12
CA LEU A 5 41.99 38.43 11.88
C LEU A 5 42.00 36.93 11.56
N ILE A 6 42.85 36.13 12.21
CA ILE A 6 42.98 34.70 11.94
C ILE A 6 42.02 33.87 12.82
N VAL A 7 41.54 34.41 13.94
CA VAL A 7 40.70 33.68 14.90
C VAL A 7 39.22 33.63 14.47
N CYS A 8 38.74 34.58 13.65
CA CYS A 8 37.37 34.56 13.13
C CYS A 8 37.16 33.59 11.95
N ALA A 9 38.22 33.16 11.27
CA ALA A 9 38.09 32.29 10.10
C ALA A 9 37.87 30.80 10.44
N ILE A 10 38.15 30.39 11.68
CA ILE A 10 38.05 28.98 12.11
C ILE A 10 36.68 28.68 12.77
N PHE A 11 35.96 29.71 13.24
CA PHE A 11 34.65 29.51 13.88
C PHE A 11 33.48 29.37 12.87
N LEU A 12 33.71 29.63 11.58
CA LEU A 12 32.69 29.58 10.53
C LEU A 12 32.55 28.21 9.84
N LEU A 13 33.39 27.22 10.16
CA LEU A 13 33.39 25.91 9.49
C LEU A 13 32.60 24.81 10.24
N VAL A 14 31.95 25.12 11.36
CA VAL A 14 31.20 24.11 12.16
C VAL A 14 29.70 24.08 11.82
N LEU A 15 29.25 24.86 10.83
CA LEU A 15 27.87 24.82 10.32
C LEU A 15 27.72 23.93 9.08
N THR A 16 28.44 22.80 9.02
CA THR A 16 27.99 21.67 8.18
C THR A 16 26.77 21.07 8.87
N GLY A 17 25.64 21.76 8.72
CA GLY A 17 24.35 21.20 9.04
C GLY A 17 24.26 19.86 8.31
N CYS A 18 24.05 18.79 9.08
CA CYS A 18 23.39 17.60 8.56
C CYS A 18 22.04 18.07 8.02
N ALA A 19 22.03 18.53 6.77
CA ALA A 19 20.84 18.47 5.95
C ALA A 19 20.56 16.98 5.83
N LYS A 20 19.82 16.44 6.80
CA LYS A 20 19.16 15.16 6.70
C LYS A 20 18.25 15.34 5.50
N GLN A 21 18.76 14.91 4.35
CA GLN A 21 18.07 14.91 3.08
C GLN A 21 16.78 14.16 3.36
N LYS A 22 15.68 14.92 3.48
CA LYS A 22 14.36 14.39 3.65
C LYS A 22 14.12 13.73 2.30
N GLU A 23 14.35 12.42 2.21
CA GLU A 23 13.87 11.64 1.09
C GLU A 23 12.41 12.03 0.93
N GLU A 24 12.09 12.59 -0.23
CA GLU A 24 10.70 12.74 -0.64
C GLU A 24 10.16 11.33 -0.72
N GLU A 25 9.50 10.91 0.36
CA GLU A 25 8.70 9.70 0.40
C GLU A 25 7.73 9.81 -0.77
N LYS A 26 8.01 9.03 -1.82
CA LYS A 26 7.15 9.00 -3.00
C LYS A 26 5.78 8.53 -2.53
N ASP A 27 4.77 9.34 -2.78
CA ASP A 27 3.39 8.98 -2.50
C ASP A 27 2.86 8.06 -3.60
N TYR A 28 3.04 6.75 -3.38
CA TYR A 28 2.54 5.70 -4.27
C TYR A 28 1.03 5.47 -4.12
N THR A 29 0.34 6.17 -3.21
CA THR A 29 -1.11 6.02 -3.00
C THR A 29 -1.88 6.14 -4.32
N ASN A 30 -1.48 7.07 -5.18
CA ASN A 30 -2.10 7.27 -6.49
C ASN A 30 -1.95 6.07 -7.44
N GLU A 31 -0.87 5.29 -7.28
CA GLU A 31 -0.63 4.09 -8.07
C GLU A 31 -1.49 2.92 -7.58
N PHE A 32 -1.96 2.90 -6.34
CA PHE A 32 -2.87 1.86 -5.87
C PHE A 32 -4.34 2.17 -6.18
N ILE A 33 -4.72 3.45 -6.22
CA ILE A 33 -6.13 3.84 -6.36
C ILE A 33 -6.72 3.36 -7.70
N GLY A 34 -7.98 2.93 -7.63
CA GLY A 34 -8.78 2.54 -8.80
C GLY A 34 -9.29 1.11 -8.74
N HIS A 35 -9.71 0.62 -9.90
CA HIS A 35 -10.30 -0.71 -10.06
C HIS A 35 -9.23 -1.76 -10.34
N TRP A 36 -9.42 -2.92 -9.72
CA TRP A 36 -8.56 -4.08 -9.79
C TRP A 36 -9.42 -5.33 -9.92
N HIS A 37 -8.95 -6.31 -10.69
CA HIS A 37 -9.63 -7.59 -10.84
C HIS A 37 -8.62 -8.74 -10.67
N GLY A 38 -9.07 -9.86 -10.13
CA GLY A 38 -8.17 -10.98 -9.92
C GLY A 38 -8.87 -12.19 -9.36
N GLU A 39 -8.05 -13.10 -8.83
CA GLU A 39 -8.52 -14.31 -8.16
C GLU A 39 -7.87 -14.42 -6.79
N ILE A 40 -8.67 -14.80 -5.79
CA ILE A 40 -8.17 -15.26 -4.49
C ILE A 40 -8.23 -16.78 -4.45
N ARG A 41 -7.22 -17.41 -3.84
CA ARG A 41 -7.26 -18.85 -3.59
C ARG A 41 -7.95 -19.12 -2.27
N HIS A 42 -8.97 -19.97 -2.26
CA HIS A 42 -9.59 -20.50 -1.05
C HIS A 42 -9.49 -22.03 -1.00
N SER A 43 -9.97 -22.65 0.07
CA SER A 43 -10.01 -24.12 0.20
C SER A 43 -10.77 -24.82 -0.92
N ASP A 44 -11.80 -24.17 -1.46
CA ASP A 44 -12.68 -24.74 -2.49
C ASP A 44 -12.22 -24.44 -3.92
N GLY A 45 -11.12 -23.69 -4.07
CA GLY A 45 -10.55 -23.31 -5.36
C GLY A 45 -10.35 -21.80 -5.51
N PRO A 46 -9.92 -21.36 -6.71
CA PRO A 46 -9.80 -19.94 -7.02
C PRO A 46 -11.19 -19.30 -7.18
N VAL A 47 -11.35 -18.09 -6.65
CA VAL A 47 -12.58 -17.29 -6.72
C VAL A 47 -12.25 -15.94 -7.31
N ALA A 48 -12.99 -15.53 -8.34
CA ALA A 48 -12.84 -14.23 -8.97
C ALA A 48 -13.29 -13.11 -8.02
N ILE A 49 -12.53 -12.00 -8.01
CA ILE A 49 -12.81 -10.84 -7.18
C ILE A 49 -12.59 -9.54 -7.95
N TYR A 50 -13.36 -8.53 -7.60
CA TYR A 50 -13.14 -7.14 -8.00
C TYR A 50 -12.82 -6.31 -6.77
N VAL A 51 -11.82 -5.43 -6.87
CA VAL A 51 -11.41 -4.57 -5.77
C VAL A 51 -11.38 -3.13 -6.26
N TYR A 52 -11.96 -2.22 -5.50
CA TYR A 52 -11.85 -0.79 -5.71
C TYR A 52 -11.11 -0.16 -4.53
N LEU A 53 -9.94 0.41 -4.79
CA LEU A 53 -9.11 1.04 -3.76
C LEU A 53 -9.27 2.56 -3.78
N THR A 54 -9.38 3.15 -2.59
CA THR A 54 -9.48 4.58 -2.34
C THR A 54 -8.30 5.05 -1.47
N PRO A 55 -8.07 6.36 -1.28
CA PRO A 55 -6.96 6.84 -0.47
C PRO A 55 -6.93 6.33 0.98
N THR A 56 -8.08 5.95 1.55
CA THR A 56 -8.19 5.57 2.98
C THR A 56 -8.81 4.20 3.21
N GLY A 57 -9.17 3.47 2.16
CA GLY A 57 -9.99 2.27 2.26
C GLY A 57 -10.22 1.62 0.90
N GLY A 58 -11.30 0.88 0.76
CA GLY A 58 -11.68 0.25 -0.49
C GLY A 58 -12.86 -0.69 -0.34
N GLN A 59 -13.29 -1.29 -1.43
CA GLN A 59 -14.36 -2.28 -1.50
C GLN A 59 -13.87 -3.52 -2.26
N ILE A 60 -14.29 -4.70 -1.83
CA ILE A 60 -14.13 -5.95 -2.59
C ILE A 60 -15.50 -6.55 -2.90
N THR A 61 -15.63 -7.14 -4.09
CA THR A 61 -16.85 -7.79 -4.58
C THR A 61 -16.52 -9.18 -5.10
N VAL A 62 -17.27 -10.19 -4.65
CA VAL A 62 -17.17 -11.58 -5.10
C VAL A 62 -18.39 -11.94 -5.99
N PRO A 63 -18.24 -12.11 -7.32
CA PRO A 63 -19.38 -12.23 -8.23
C PRO A 63 -20.15 -13.54 -8.13
N SER A 64 -19.47 -14.64 -7.76
CA SER A 64 -20.06 -15.98 -7.72
C SER A 64 -21.17 -16.12 -6.67
N GLU A 65 -21.18 -15.23 -5.67
CA GLU A 65 -22.09 -15.28 -4.52
C GLU A 65 -23.03 -14.07 -4.44
N ALA A 66 -23.09 -13.21 -5.46
CA ALA A 66 -23.99 -12.06 -5.61
C ALA A 66 -24.11 -11.03 -4.46
N ILE A 67 -23.62 -11.26 -3.23
CA ILE A 67 -23.88 -10.41 -2.04
C ILE A 67 -22.77 -10.52 -0.97
N GLU A 68 -21.51 -10.68 -1.34
CA GLU A 68 -20.41 -10.34 -0.41
C GLU A 68 -19.64 -9.15 -0.98
N GLU A 69 -20.23 -7.97 -0.78
CA GLU A 69 -19.49 -6.72 -0.75
C GLU A 69 -18.91 -6.58 0.65
N ALA A 70 -17.60 -6.41 0.73
CA ALA A 70 -16.91 -6.16 1.98
C ALA A 70 -16.04 -4.90 1.85
N ASP A 71 -16.05 -4.10 2.90
CA ASP A 71 -15.30 -2.86 2.95
C ASP A 71 -13.97 -3.09 3.67
N PHE A 72 -12.90 -2.55 3.09
CA PHE A 72 -11.66 -2.38 3.82
C PHE A 72 -11.87 -1.30 4.87
N THR A 73 -11.70 -1.66 6.14
CA THR A 73 -11.86 -0.73 7.27
C THR A 73 -10.74 0.30 7.30
N THR A 74 -9.53 -0.12 6.92
CA THR A 74 -8.36 0.74 6.76
C THR A 74 -7.51 0.18 5.64
N VAL A 75 -6.96 1.06 4.80
CA VAL A 75 -5.84 0.75 3.91
C VAL A 75 -4.74 1.79 4.12
N THR A 76 -3.51 1.32 4.33
CA THR A 76 -2.31 2.14 4.43
C THR A 76 -1.39 1.82 3.27
N TYR A 77 -0.83 2.85 2.64
CA TYR A 77 0.12 2.73 1.53
C TYR A 77 1.48 3.23 2.00
N GLU A 78 2.50 2.39 1.86
CA GLU A 78 3.89 2.71 2.21
C GLU A 78 4.79 2.19 1.09
N GLU A 79 5.47 3.09 0.39
CA GLU A 79 6.25 2.74 -0.81
C GLU A 79 5.39 1.92 -1.81
N GLU A 80 5.92 0.81 -2.31
CA GLU A 80 5.21 -0.10 -3.21
C GLU A 80 4.31 -1.10 -2.47
N LYS A 81 3.90 -0.84 -1.22
CA LYS A 81 3.10 -1.76 -0.41
C LYS A 81 1.76 -1.16 0.00
N ALA A 82 0.74 -2.00 0.00
CA ALA A 82 -0.56 -1.73 0.58
C ALA A 82 -0.84 -2.74 1.69
N THR A 83 -1.23 -2.27 2.86
CA THR A 83 -1.71 -3.11 3.95
C THR A 83 -3.13 -2.72 4.29
N GLY A 84 -3.99 -3.71 4.52
CA GLY A 84 -5.40 -3.45 4.79
C GLY A 84 -6.04 -4.49 5.70
N VAL A 85 -7.15 -4.08 6.30
CA VAL A 85 -8.00 -4.96 7.10
C VAL A 85 -9.37 -5.03 6.46
N LEU A 86 -9.76 -6.24 6.06
CA LEU A 86 -11.05 -6.53 5.45
C LEU A 86 -11.98 -7.20 6.45
N HIS A 87 -13.22 -6.71 6.53
CA HIS A 87 -14.27 -7.33 7.34
C HIS A 87 -15.22 -8.11 6.44
N LEU A 88 -15.14 -9.43 6.49
CA LEU A 88 -16.01 -10.33 5.73
C LEU A 88 -16.96 -11.02 6.70
N GLY A 89 -18.18 -10.50 6.82
CA GLY A 89 -19.11 -10.89 7.87
C GLY A 89 -18.52 -10.61 9.27
N GLU A 90 -18.44 -11.63 10.13
CA GLU A 90 -17.83 -11.52 11.47
C GLU A 90 -16.30 -11.75 11.47
N ARG A 91 -15.70 -11.98 10.30
CA ARG A 91 -14.27 -12.33 10.17
C ARG A 91 -13.47 -11.10 9.79
N MET A 92 -12.30 -10.97 10.41
CA MET A 92 -11.32 -9.94 10.10
C MET A 92 -10.12 -10.59 9.39
N LEU A 93 -9.84 -10.14 8.18
CA LEU A 93 -8.75 -10.63 7.34
C LEU A 93 -7.69 -9.53 7.20
N GLN A 94 -6.44 -9.85 7.55
CA GLN A 94 -5.30 -8.98 7.29
C GLN A 94 -4.75 -9.27 5.89
N ILE A 95 -4.59 -8.22 5.10
CA ILE A 95 -4.20 -8.27 3.69
C ILE A 95 -2.92 -7.46 3.52
N GLU A 96 -1.96 -8.03 2.83
CA GLU A 96 -0.71 -7.37 2.45
C GLU A 96 -0.49 -7.57 0.95
N GLY A 97 -0.33 -6.47 0.23
CA GLY A 97 -0.09 -6.45 -1.21
C GLY A 97 1.11 -5.57 -1.55
N SER A 98 1.77 -5.88 -2.66
CA SER A 98 2.83 -5.08 -3.23
C SER A 98 2.53 -4.79 -4.70
N LEU A 99 2.74 -3.54 -5.11
CA LEU A 99 2.61 -3.12 -6.49
C LEU A 99 3.84 -3.62 -7.27
N THR A 100 3.61 -4.30 -8.39
CA THR A 100 4.67 -4.78 -9.27
C THR A 100 4.26 -4.48 -10.71
N GLY A 101 4.62 -3.29 -11.19
CA GLY A 101 4.11 -2.76 -12.47
C GLY A 101 2.61 -2.53 -12.39
N ASP A 102 1.85 -3.16 -13.29
CA ASP A 102 0.38 -3.03 -13.37
C ASP A 102 -0.39 -4.12 -12.59
N ARG A 103 0.26 -4.72 -11.57
CA ARG A 103 -0.29 -5.82 -10.77
C ARG A 103 -0.09 -5.55 -9.29
N ILE A 104 -1.04 -6.02 -8.49
CA ILE A 104 -0.85 -6.14 -7.04
C ILE A 104 -0.74 -7.63 -6.74
N GLU A 105 0.40 -8.03 -6.20
CA GLU A 105 0.62 -9.38 -5.70
C GLU A 105 0.66 -9.34 -4.18
N GLY A 106 0.01 -10.30 -3.54
CA GLY A 106 -0.11 -10.25 -2.10
C GLY A 106 -0.62 -11.54 -1.49
N SER A 107 -0.83 -11.47 -0.20
CA SER A 107 -1.45 -12.55 0.55
C SER A 107 -2.38 -12.00 1.61
N TYR A 108 -3.32 -12.84 2.04
CA TYR A 108 -4.15 -12.56 3.18
C TYR A 108 -4.11 -13.71 4.16
N LYS A 109 -4.16 -13.38 5.44
CA LYS A 109 -4.21 -14.36 6.51
C LYS A 109 -5.65 -14.57 6.96
N ASP A 110 -6.07 -15.81 6.86
CA ASP A 110 -7.37 -16.27 7.33
C ASP A 110 -7.16 -17.32 8.43
N THR A 111 -7.43 -16.92 9.67
CA THR A 111 -7.14 -17.71 10.89
C THR A 111 -5.67 -18.15 10.96
N GLU A 112 -5.35 -19.39 10.61
CA GLU A 112 -4.00 -19.97 10.62
C GLU A 112 -3.40 -20.13 9.21
N LYS A 113 -4.19 -19.95 8.15
CA LYS A 113 -3.73 -20.15 6.77
C LYS A 113 -3.48 -18.82 6.08
N THR A 114 -2.47 -18.81 5.23
CA THR A 114 -2.15 -17.68 4.35
C THR A 114 -2.46 -18.10 2.92
N TYR A 115 -3.17 -17.23 2.20
CA TYR A 115 -3.58 -17.44 0.84
C TYR A 115 -3.06 -16.32 -0.04
N ASP A 116 -2.48 -16.68 -1.17
CA ASP A 116 -1.98 -15.71 -2.14
C ASP A 116 -3.12 -15.20 -3.03
N PHE A 117 -2.97 -13.96 -3.47
CA PHE A 117 -3.83 -13.34 -4.47
C PHE A 117 -3.01 -12.56 -5.49
N THR A 118 -3.59 -12.38 -6.66
CA THR A 118 -3.03 -11.51 -7.69
C THR A 118 -4.16 -10.69 -8.28
N LEU A 119 -3.98 -9.37 -8.26
CA LEU A 119 -4.85 -8.42 -8.91
C LEU A 119 -4.14 -7.81 -10.12
N THR A 120 -4.89 -7.60 -11.18
CA THR A 120 -4.46 -6.86 -12.36
C THR A 120 -5.32 -5.61 -12.44
N ARG A 121 -4.73 -4.50 -12.90
CA ARG A 121 -5.45 -3.24 -13.04
C ARG A 121 -6.64 -3.43 -13.98
N GLY A 122 -7.83 -3.09 -13.49
CA GLY A 122 -9.05 -3.09 -14.29
C GLY A 122 -9.16 -1.82 -15.11
N GLU A 123 -9.62 -1.96 -16.34
CA GLU A 123 -10.18 -0.84 -17.07
C GLU A 123 -11.47 -0.45 -16.34
N GLY A 124 -11.42 0.64 -15.57
CA GLY A 124 -12.66 1.32 -15.22
C GLY A 124 -13.26 1.80 -16.53
N ASP A 125 -14.43 1.25 -16.90
CA ASP A 125 -15.20 1.77 -18.03
C ASP A 125 -15.29 3.31 -17.84
N SER A 126 -14.65 4.01 -18.76
CA SER A 126 -14.46 5.47 -18.72
C SER A 126 -15.73 6.20 -19.14
#